data_AF-A0A8R1EVP5-F1
#
_entry.id   AF-A0A8R1EVP5-F1
#
_cell.length_a   1.000
_cell.length_b   1.000
_cell.length_c   1.000
_cell.angle_alpha   90.00
_cell.angle_beta   90.00
_cell.angle_gamma   90.00
#
_symmetry.space_group_name_H-M   'P 1'
#
loop_
_entity.id
_entity.type
_entity.pdbx_description
1 polymer ?
#
loop_
_entity_poly.entity_id
_entity_poly.type
_entity_poly.pdbx_seq_one_letter_code
_entity_poly.pdbx_strand_id
1 'polypeptide(L)'
;MNIKISIAAFSLIVFVSAKSFSHGRNALNGAGDIAAIRPQCKSDRHGNKHVPCPSPDELDVSVWPCVKMADLCNMQRDCPNGEDEHYLYCFYHKFRAQEINKLRQSVDQIKG
;
A
#
# COMPACT_ATOMS: atom_id res chain seq x y z
N MET A 1 -31.84 -3.91 -56.25
CA MET A 1 -31.56 -5.31 -55.85
C MET A 1 -31.32 -5.31 -54.35
N ASN A 2 -32.25 -5.92 -53.60
CA ASN A 2 -32.32 -5.86 -52.14
C ASN A 2 -31.44 -6.93 -51.51
N ILE A 3 -30.41 -6.55 -50.75
CA ILE A 3 -29.60 -7.48 -49.97
C ILE A 3 -30.16 -7.51 -48.55
N LYS A 4 -30.84 -8.61 -48.21
CA LYS A 4 -31.32 -8.90 -46.85
C LYS A 4 -30.13 -9.39 -46.02
N ILE A 5 -29.80 -8.68 -44.94
CA ILE A 5 -28.84 -9.16 -43.94
C ILE A 5 -29.64 -9.81 -42.82
N SER A 6 -29.64 -11.15 -42.78
CA SER A 6 -30.19 -11.93 -41.66
C SER A 6 -29.28 -11.81 -40.44
N ILE A 7 -29.83 -11.31 -39.33
CA ILE A 7 -29.17 -11.28 -38.02
C ILE A 7 -29.30 -12.68 -37.42
N ALA A 8 -28.22 -13.47 -37.43
CA ALA A 8 -28.14 -14.71 -36.68
C ALA A 8 -27.72 -14.38 -35.23
N ALA A 9 -28.66 -14.53 -34.29
CA ALA A 9 -28.41 -14.41 -32.87
C ALA A 9 -27.56 -15.61 -32.38
N PHE A 10 -26.25 -15.42 -32.27
CA PHE A 10 -25.38 -16.33 -31.52
C PHE A 10 -25.29 -15.85 -30.07
N SER A 11 -26.08 -16.47 -29.21
CA SER A 11 -25.89 -16.39 -27.76
C SER A 11 -24.57 -17.08 -27.39
N LEU A 12 -23.50 -16.29 -27.28
CA LEU A 12 -22.27 -16.70 -26.61
C LEU A 12 -22.33 -16.21 -25.16
N ILE A 13 -22.93 -17.03 -24.30
CA ILE A 13 -22.74 -16.90 -22.86
C ILE A 13 -21.28 -17.25 -22.58
N VAL A 14 -20.45 -16.23 -22.35
CA VAL A 14 -19.09 -16.44 -21.84
C VAL A 14 -19.19 -16.71 -20.35
N PHE A 15 -18.99 -17.96 -19.96
CA PHE A 15 -18.80 -18.35 -18.56
C PHE A 15 -17.45 -17.81 -18.09
N VAL A 16 -17.46 -16.73 -17.29
CA VAL A 16 -16.27 -16.30 -16.54
C VAL A 16 -16.08 -17.26 -15.37
N SER A 17 -15.22 -18.26 -15.54
CA SER A 17 -14.71 -19.05 -14.42
C SER A 17 -13.74 -18.19 -13.62
N ALA A 18 -14.18 -17.73 -12.45
CA ALA A 18 -13.29 -17.22 -11.42
C ALA A 18 -12.54 -18.39 -10.78
N LYS A 19 -11.24 -18.54 -11.04
CA LYS A 19 -10.29 -19.19 -10.12
C LYS A 19 -8.83 -18.91 -10.49
N SER A 20 -8.10 -18.50 -9.45
CA SER A 20 -6.64 -18.50 -9.28
C SER A 20 -5.85 -17.26 -9.71
N PHE A 21 -5.65 -16.40 -8.71
CA PHE A 21 -4.62 -15.38 -8.59
C PHE A 21 -3.24 -16.02 -8.80
N SER A 22 -2.67 -15.88 -10.00
CA SER A 22 -1.35 -16.41 -10.36
C SER A 22 -0.25 -15.49 -9.84
N HIS A 23 0.73 -16.08 -9.14
CA HIS A 23 1.96 -15.48 -8.66
C HIS A 23 2.69 -14.69 -9.76
N GLY A 24 2.83 -13.38 -9.59
CA GLY A 24 3.70 -12.54 -10.42
C GLY A 24 5.17 -12.82 -10.12
N ARG A 25 5.83 -13.62 -10.96
CA ARG A 25 7.29 -13.64 -11.07
C ARG A 25 7.68 -12.66 -12.17
N ASN A 26 8.12 -11.47 -11.80
CA ASN A 26 8.83 -10.59 -12.72
C ASN A 26 10.33 -10.70 -12.42
N ALA A 27 11.04 -11.41 -13.30
CA ALA A 27 12.48 -11.29 -13.42
C ALA A 27 12.80 -9.91 -14.01
N LEU A 28 13.54 -9.09 -13.27
CA LEU A 28 13.99 -7.79 -13.74
C LEU A 28 15.50 -7.85 -14.01
N ASN A 29 15.85 -7.55 -15.25
CA ASN A 29 17.22 -7.42 -15.74
C ASN A 29 17.94 -6.30 -14.98
N GLY A 30 19.21 -6.55 -14.65
CA GLY A 30 20.05 -5.64 -13.89
C GLY A 30 20.27 -4.30 -14.58
N ALA A 31 19.91 -3.23 -13.88
CA ALA A 31 20.54 -1.93 -13.92
C ALA A 31 20.24 -1.23 -12.59
N GLY A 32 21.24 -1.02 -11.74
CA GLY A 32 21.34 0.11 -10.80
C GLY A 32 20.25 0.39 -9.76
N ASP A 33 19.19 -0.41 -9.66
CA ASP A 33 18.04 -0.10 -8.81
C ASP A 33 18.15 -0.83 -7.46
N ILE A 34 18.95 -0.29 -6.54
CA ILE A 34 18.60 -0.39 -5.11
C ILE A 34 17.40 0.54 -4.88
N ALA A 35 16.29 0.27 -5.55
CA ALA A 35 14.99 0.67 -5.04
C ALA A 35 14.82 -0.16 -3.77
N ALA A 36 15.27 0.38 -2.64
CA ALA A 36 15.21 -0.26 -1.34
C ALA A 36 13.83 -0.90 -1.20
N ILE A 37 13.79 -2.24 -1.23
CA ILE A 37 12.56 -2.98 -0.99
C ILE A 37 12.17 -2.64 0.44
N ARG A 38 11.25 -1.67 0.59
CA ARG A 38 10.86 -1.17 1.90
C ARG A 38 10.30 -2.37 2.69
N PRO A 39 10.93 -2.75 3.82
CA PRO A 39 10.59 -3.99 4.49
C PRO A 39 9.15 -3.95 4.99
N GLN A 40 8.47 -5.09 4.92
CA GLN A 40 7.07 -5.17 5.33
C GLN A 40 6.99 -5.39 6.84
N CYS A 41 6.38 -4.44 7.56
CA CYS A 41 6.11 -4.60 8.98
C CYS A 41 4.81 -5.38 9.19
N LYS A 42 4.87 -6.41 10.05
CA LYS A 42 3.68 -7.14 10.49
C LYS A 42 2.83 -6.27 11.42
N SER A 43 1.52 -6.48 11.39
CA SER A 43 0.64 -5.88 12.40
C SER A 43 0.76 -6.65 13.73
N ASP A 44 0.47 -5.99 14.84
CA ASP A 44 0.48 -6.65 16.15
C ASP A 44 -0.79 -7.50 16.38
N ARG A 45 -0.85 -8.20 17.53
CA ARG A 45 -2.00 -9.02 17.93
C ARG A 45 -3.28 -8.21 18.14
N HIS A 46 -3.17 -6.90 18.33
CA HIS A 46 -4.30 -5.99 18.52
C HIS A 46 -4.75 -5.35 17.19
N GLY A 47 -4.10 -5.70 16.07
CA GLY A 47 -4.41 -5.16 14.75
C GLY A 47 -3.79 -3.79 14.47
N ASN A 48 -2.88 -3.29 15.31
CA ASN A 48 -2.21 -2.03 15.06
C ASN A 48 -1.26 -2.16 13.87
N LYS A 49 -1.39 -1.21 12.94
CA LYS A 49 -0.55 -1.13 11.74
C LYS A 49 0.81 -0.55 12.12
N HIS A 50 1.86 -1.19 11.61
CA HIS A 50 3.24 -0.75 11.79
C HIS A 50 3.82 -0.33 10.44
N VAL A 51 4.76 0.61 10.46
CA VAL A 51 5.54 1.05 9.30
C VAL A 51 7.02 0.93 9.62
N PRO A 52 7.84 0.61 8.62
CA PRO A 52 9.28 0.56 8.84
C PRO A 52 9.82 1.99 8.89
N CYS A 53 10.84 2.17 9.73
CA CYS A 53 11.66 3.39 9.76
C CYS A 53 12.28 3.66 8.38
N PRO A 54 12.63 4.91 8.04
CA PRO A 54 13.35 5.21 6.81
C PRO A 54 14.80 4.67 6.78
N SER A 55 15.46 4.57 7.93
CA SER A 55 16.78 3.94 8.06
C SER A 55 16.73 2.59 8.78
N PRO A 56 17.69 1.68 8.49
CA PRO A 56 17.91 0.48 9.29
C PRO A 56 18.44 0.81 10.69
N ASP A 57 18.51 -0.20 11.55
CA ASP A 57 19.11 -0.10 12.87
C ASP A 57 20.59 0.32 12.80
N GLU A 58 21.04 1.11 13.78
CA GLU A 58 22.43 1.60 13.85
C GLU A 58 23.45 0.48 14.13
N LEU A 59 23.04 -0.56 14.87
CA LEU A 59 23.91 -1.66 15.26
C LEU A 59 23.85 -2.82 14.27
N ASP A 60 22.70 -3.02 13.61
CA ASP A 60 22.49 -4.08 12.64
C ASP A 60 21.76 -3.58 11.38
N VAL A 61 22.53 -3.31 10.33
CA VAL A 61 22.02 -2.84 9.02
C VAL A 61 21.09 -3.82 8.31
N SER A 62 21.02 -5.08 8.77
CA SER A 62 20.07 -6.08 8.26
C SER A 62 18.69 -5.97 8.92
N VAL A 63 18.59 -5.27 10.04
CA VAL A 63 17.36 -5.06 10.80
C VAL A 63 16.75 -3.72 10.45
N TRP A 64 15.45 -3.74 10.12
CA TRP A 64 14.66 -2.52 9.92
C TRP A 64 13.60 -2.40 11.01
N PRO A 65 13.76 -1.46 11.94
CA PRO A 65 12.79 -1.23 13.01
C PRO A 65 11.41 -0.86 12.45
N CYS A 66 10.38 -1.34 13.13
CA CYS A 66 8.98 -1.11 12.80
C CYS A 66 8.33 -0.29 13.91
N VAL A 67 7.76 0.85 13.56
CA VAL A 67 7.07 1.75 14.49
C VAL A 67 5.56 1.66 14.27
N LYS A 68 4.77 1.77 15.34
CA LYS A 68 3.30 1.83 15.20
C LYS A 68 2.92 3.11 14.49
N MET A 69 1.94 3.03 13.60
CA MET A 69 1.44 4.22 12.90
C MET A 69 0.92 5.31 13.86
N ALA A 70 0.40 4.91 15.02
CA ALA A 70 -0.10 5.83 16.05
C ALA A 70 1.02 6.52 16.85
N ASP A 71 2.21 5.92 16.86
CA ASP A 71 3.37 6.43 17.59
C ASP A 71 4.22 7.36 16.69
N LEU A 72 3.88 7.50 15.41
CA LEU A 72 4.55 8.48 14.55
C LEU A 72 4.21 9.91 15.02
N CYS A 73 5.24 10.74 15.21
CA CYS A 73 5.12 12.15 15.57
C CYS A 73 4.56 12.37 16.98
N ASN A 74 5.00 11.55 17.92
CA ASN A 74 4.59 11.53 19.32
C ASN A 74 5.59 12.25 20.25
N MET A 75 6.60 12.95 19.69
CA MET A 75 7.73 13.57 20.40
C MET A 75 8.70 12.60 21.07
N GLN A 76 8.58 11.30 20.77
CA GLN A 76 9.50 10.25 21.20
C GLN A 76 10.22 9.72 19.97
N ARG A 77 11.54 9.51 20.07
CA ARG A 77 12.31 8.91 18.97
C ARG A 77 12.14 7.41 19.02
N ASP A 78 11.35 6.88 18.09
CA ASP A 78 11.13 5.45 17.90
C ASP A 78 11.98 4.89 16.75
N CYS A 79 12.41 5.73 15.79
CA CYS A 79 13.40 5.35 14.78
C CYS A 79 14.84 5.68 15.21
N PRO A 80 15.85 4.93 14.73
CA PRO A 80 17.24 5.09 15.17
C PRO A 80 17.75 6.53 15.05
N ASN A 81 17.49 7.16 13.90
CA ASN A 81 17.88 8.54 13.62
C ASN A 81 16.83 9.60 14.02
N GLY A 82 15.75 9.21 14.71
CA GLY A 82 14.62 10.10 15.02
C GLY A 82 13.85 10.61 13.79
N GLU A 83 13.90 9.85 12.70
CA GLU A 83 13.29 10.20 11.41
C GLU A 83 11.76 10.26 11.47
N ASP A 84 11.19 9.47 12.36
CA ASP A 84 9.78 9.46 12.74
C ASP A 84 9.30 10.82 13.25
N GLU A 85 10.17 11.57 13.92
CA GLU A 85 9.88 12.90 14.48
C GLU A 85 10.34 14.05 13.56
N HIS A 86 10.96 13.75 12.42
CA HIS A 86 11.45 14.77 11.51
C HIS A 86 10.29 15.58 10.89
N TYR A 87 10.44 16.91 10.84
CA TYR A 87 9.35 17.83 10.49
C TYR A 87 8.65 17.49 9.15
N LEU A 88 9.41 17.14 8.11
CA LEU A 88 8.85 16.77 6.81
C LEU A 88 8.08 15.46 6.87
N TYR A 89 8.63 14.48 7.59
CA TYR A 89 8.03 13.17 7.70
C TYR A 89 6.71 13.26 8.47
N CYS A 90 6.73 14.03 9.56
CA CYS A 90 5.54 14.32 10.35
C CYS A 90 4.48 15.11 9.60
N PHE A 91 4.88 16.14 8.88
CA PHE A 91 3.96 16.92 8.05
C PHE A 91 3.24 16.01 7.05
N TYR A 92 3.98 15.17 6.34
CA TYR A 92 3.41 14.25 5.36
C TYR A 92 2.45 13.24 5.99
N HIS A 93 2.82 12.62 7.13
CA HIS A 93 1.95 11.66 7.80
C HIS A 93 0.65 12.28 8.29
N LYS A 94 0.72 13.44 8.95
CA LYS A 94 -0.47 14.15 9.44
C LYS A 94 -1.37 14.57 8.29
N PHE A 95 -0.78 15.12 7.23
CA PHE A 95 -1.53 15.50 6.02
C PHE A 95 -2.24 14.30 5.39
N ARG A 96 -1.53 13.19 5.18
CA ARG A 96 -2.10 11.97 4.60
C ARG A 96 -3.21 11.39 5.46
N ALA A 97 -3.04 11.37 6.77
CA ALA A 97 -4.05 10.88 7.71
C ALA A 97 -5.32 11.74 7.66
N GLN A 98 -5.17 13.07 7.64
CA GLN A 98 -6.29 14.00 7.50
C GLN A 98 -7.03 13.79 6.17
N GLU A 99 -6.31 13.65 5.07
CA GLU A 99 -6.92 13.48 3.75
C GLU A 99 -7.68 12.16 3.63
N ILE A 100 -7.08 11.06 4.09
CA ILE A 100 -7.75 9.75 4.12
C ILE A 100 -9.01 9.79 4.99
N ASN A 101 -8.99 10.51 6.11
CA ASN A 101 -10.16 10.62 6.99
C ASN A 101 -11.29 11.41 6.31
N LYS A 102 -10.98 12.48 5.58
CA LYS A 102 -11.99 13.20 4.78
C LYS A 102 -12.60 12.31 3.71
N LEU A 103 -11.77 11.56 2.98
CA LEU A 103 -12.24 10.62 1.96
C LEU A 103 -13.16 9.55 2.56
N ARG A 104 -12.81 9.00 3.73
CA ARG A 104 -13.67 8.05 4.44
C ARG A 104 -15.03 8.64 4.80
N GLN A 105 -15.05 9.85 5.34
CA GLN A 105 -16.31 10.54 5.65
C GLN A 105 -17.19 10.72 4.40
N SER A 106 -16.60 11.12 3.27
CA SER A 106 -17.34 11.23 2.01
C SER A 106 -17.89 9.88 1.54
N VAL A 107 -17.12 8.80 1.69
CA VAL A 107 -17.58 7.44 1.36
C VAL A 107 -18.73 7.01 2.26
N ASP A 108 -18.67 7.30 3.56
CA ASP A 108 -19.72 6.94 4.52
C ASP A 108 -21.02 7.70 4.23
N GLN A 109 -20.93 9.00 3.89
CA GLN A 109 -22.07 9.80 3.45
C GLN A 109 -22.77 9.24 2.20
N ILE A 110 -22.01 8.66 1.26
CA ILE A 110 -22.55 8.05 0.05
C ILE A 110 -23.25 6.72 0.37
N LYS A 111 -22.74 5.96 1.35
CA LYS A 111 -23.29 4.64 1.70
C LYS A 111 -24.61 4.72 2.47
N GLY A 112 -24.84 5.81 3.20
CA GLY A 112 -26.05 6.01 4.02
C GLY A 112 -25.88 5.42 5.41
#